data_AF-A0A359IBD4-F1
#
_entry.id   AF-A0A359IBD4-F1
#
_cell.length_a   1.000
_cell.length_b   1.000
_cell.length_c   1.000
_cell.angle_alpha   90.00
_cell.angle_beta   90.00
_cell.angle_gamma   90.00
#
_symmetry.space_group_name_H-M   'P 1'
#
loop_
_entity.id
_entity.type
_entity.pdbx_description
1 polymer ?
#
loop_
_entity_poly.entity_id
_entity_poly.type
_entity_poly.pdbx_seq_one_letter_code
_entity_poly.pdbx_strand_id
1 'polypeptide(L)'
;MHWIDILAIIIVAWFVVKDYFNGLILSSFRLIGLVLGIIIGSNYSVSVGNALFGRFDWNPTLTMAIGFVVLFLGVVIVAQILANLIRAAMNLVLLGWVDKLGGIVLGALKSVIILSVIFWIFDLMPNNNWVPQIKRNSKSYELLEGVVPMVHKTLIKPFFDEGKLRQQLNNRAREDILPAIQGTTEEFARQLRQLDAFDFQEQQYLLENFKKLPLPERKEIILKLKQGGQEMREAIERLNQGL
;
A
#
# COMPACT_ATOMS: atom_id res chain seq x y z
N MET A 1 21.42 -6.41 -17.56
CA MET A 1 19.94 -6.35 -17.54
C MET A 1 19.48 -6.93 -16.23
N HIS A 2 18.66 -6.20 -15.49
CA HIS A 2 18.13 -6.65 -14.21
C HIS A 2 16.99 -7.67 -14.46
N TRP A 3 16.68 -8.54 -13.50
CA TRP A 3 15.63 -9.56 -13.66
C TRP A 3 14.25 -8.94 -14.00
N ILE A 4 14.02 -7.70 -13.54
CA ILE A 4 12.81 -6.92 -13.84
C ILE A 4 12.74 -6.49 -15.31
N ASP A 5 13.89 -6.25 -15.96
CA ASP A 5 13.92 -5.88 -17.38
C ASP A 5 13.51 -7.10 -18.21
N ILE A 6 14.00 -8.28 -17.84
CA ILE A 6 13.64 -9.56 -18.47
C ILE A 6 12.13 -9.81 -18.29
N LEU A 7 11.60 -9.62 -17.08
CA LEU A 7 10.17 -9.74 -16.80
C LEU A 7 9.34 -8.78 -17.67
N ALA A 8 9.76 -7.52 -17.76
CA ALA A 8 9.09 -6.52 -18.58
C ALA A 8 9.09 -6.91 -20.07
N ILE A 9 10.24 -7.35 -20.60
CA ILE A 9 10.36 -7.82 -21.99
C ILE A 9 9.42 -9.01 -22.23
N ILE A 10 9.38 -9.98 -21.32
CA ILE A 10 8.48 -11.15 -21.44
C ILE A 10 7.02 -10.70 -21.45
N ILE A 11 6.62 -9.80 -20.56
CA ILE A 11 5.24 -9.29 -20.49
C ILE A 11 4.88 -8.56 -21.79
N VAL A 12 5.73 -7.64 -22.25
CA VAL A 12 5.51 -6.89 -23.50
C VAL A 12 5.41 -7.83 -24.69
N ALA A 13 6.39 -8.73 -24.86
CA ALA A 13 6.40 -9.68 -25.95
C ALA A 13 5.16 -10.58 -25.94
N TRP A 14 4.77 -11.09 -24.76
CA TRP A 14 3.58 -11.91 -24.59
C TRP A 14 2.32 -11.18 -25.04
N PHE A 15 2.08 -9.95 -24.56
CA PHE A 15 0.88 -9.19 -24.93
C PHE A 15 0.88 -8.80 -26.41
N VAL A 16 2.01 -8.34 -26.94
CA VAL A 16 2.13 -7.97 -28.36
C VAL A 16 1.86 -9.16 -29.27
N VAL A 17 2.50 -10.31 -29.03
CA VAL A 17 2.31 -11.52 -29.83
C VAL A 17 0.87 -12.03 -29.68
N LYS A 18 0.36 -12.09 -28.46
CA LYS A 18 -1.00 -12.53 -28.20
C LYS A 18 -2.02 -11.64 -28.91
N ASP A 19 -1.85 -10.32 -28.88
CA ASP A 19 -2.79 -9.37 -29.48
C ASP A 19 -2.63 -9.18 -30.99
N TYR A 20 -1.46 -9.46 -31.55
CA TYR A 20 -1.31 -9.69 -32.99
C TYR A 20 -2.27 -10.77 -33.49
N PHE A 21 -2.44 -11.87 -32.73
CA PHE A 21 -3.42 -12.92 -33.06
C PHE A 21 -4.86 -12.58 -32.63
N ASN A 22 -5.04 -11.65 -31.68
CA ASN A 22 -6.39 -11.21 -31.30
C ASN A 22 -6.93 -10.13 -32.24
N GLY A 23 -6.08 -9.43 -32.97
CA GLY A 23 -6.51 -8.30 -33.78
C GLY A 23 -6.90 -7.09 -32.94
N LEU A 24 -7.24 -6.00 -33.62
CA LEU A 24 -7.60 -4.72 -33.02
C LEU A 24 -8.92 -4.82 -32.24
N ILE A 25 -9.98 -5.32 -32.87
CA ILE A 25 -11.33 -5.30 -32.26
C ILE A 25 -11.37 -6.06 -30.94
N LEU A 26 -10.86 -7.29 -30.92
CA LEU A 26 -10.88 -8.07 -29.68
C LEU A 26 -9.95 -7.47 -28.62
N SER A 27 -8.81 -6.95 -29.04
CA SER A 27 -7.85 -6.33 -28.12
C SER A 27 -8.43 -5.07 -27.46
N SER A 28 -9.29 -4.32 -28.15
CA SER A 28 -10.00 -3.17 -27.59
C SER A 28 -10.92 -3.57 -26.45
N PHE A 29 -11.76 -4.61 -26.61
CA PHE A 29 -12.63 -5.09 -25.52
C PHE A 29 -11.83 -5.56 -24.31
N ARG A 30 -10.72 -6.27 -24.54
CA ARG A 30 -9.84 -6.71 -23.45
C ARG A 30 -9.14 -5.54 -22.77
N LEU A 31 -8.78 -4.49 -23.50
CA LEU A 31 -8.21 -3.25 -22.93
C LEU A 31 -9.25 -2.51 -22.08
N ILE A 32 -10.51 -2.41 -22.55
CA ILE A 32 -11.60 -1.83 -21.76
C ILE A 32 -11.77 -2.61 -20.45
N GLY A 33 -11.77 -3.95 -20.53
CA GLY A 33 -11.79 -4.81 -19.35
C GLY A 33 -10.64 -4.56 -18.38
N LEU A 34 -9.42 -4.38 -18.90
CA LEU A 34 -8.24 -4.04 -18.11
C LEU A 34 -8.43 -2.70 -17.37
N VAL A 35 -8.87 -1.65 -18.07
CA VAL A 35 -9.09 -0.32 -17.49
C VAL A 35 -10.20 -0.37 -16.44
N LEU A 36 -11.32 -1.03 -16.74
CA LEU A 36 -12.41 -1.22 -15.78
C LEU A 36 -11.95 -2.01 -14.55
N GLY A 37 -11.10 -3.02 -14.73
CA GLY A 37 -10.50 -3.75 -13.62
C GLY A 37 -9.70 -2.82 -12.70
N ILE A 38 -8.94 -1.87 -13.25
CA ILE A 38 -8.17 -0.89 -12.46
C ILE A 38 -9.12 0.04 -11.71
N ILE A 39 -10.14 0.56 -12.38
CA ILE A 39 -11.10 1.50 -11.79
C ILE A 39 -11.88 0.84 -10.65
N ILE A 40 -12.50 -0.31 -10.92
CA ILE A 40 -13.31 -1.06 -9.96
C ILE A 40 -12.41 -1.58 -8.83
N GLY A 41 -11.25 -2.14 -9.19
CA GLY A 41 -10.21 -2.57 -8.25
C GLY A 41 -9.84 -1.45 -7.28
N SER A 42 -9.52 -0.27 -7.79
CA SER A 42 -9.10 0.88 -6.98
C SER A 42 -10.21 1.34 -6.04
N ASN A 43 -11.46 1.36 -6.51
CA ASN A 43 -12.60 1.84 -5.74
C ASN A 43 -13.00 0.93 -4.57
N TYR A 44 -12.98 -0.38 -4.79
CA TYR A 44 -13.48 -1.34 -3.82
C TYR A 44 -12.37 -2.14 -3.11
N SER A 45 -11.10 -1.88 -3.43
CA SER A 45 -9.92 -2.56 -2.85
C SER A 45 -9.94 -2.61 -1.32
N VAL A 46 -10.27 -1.50 -0.65
CA VAL A 46 -10.35 -1.45 0.82
C VAL A 46 -11.46 -2.36 1.36
N SER A 47 -12.65 -2.29 0.76
CA SER A 47 -13.82 -3.07 1.21
C SER A 47 -13.60 -4.57 0.97
N VAL A 48 -13.13 -4.94 -0.22
CA VAL A 48 -12.88 -6.34 -0.60
C VAL A 48 -11.70 -6.91 0.18
N GLY A 49 -10.63 -6.14 0.36
CA GLY A 49 -9.49 -6.50 1.19
C GLY A 49 -9.92 -6.86 2.60
N ASN A 50 -10.73 -6.02 3.24
CA ASN A 50 -11.23 -6.30 4.58
C ASN A 50 -12.23 -7.45 4.66
N ALA A 51 -13.12 -7.58 3.67
CA ALA A 51 -14.08 -8.68 3.65
C ALA A 51 -13.38 -10.04 3.55
N LEU A 52 -12.33 -10.14 2.74
CA LEU A 52 -11.60 -11.39 2.51
C LEU A 52 -10.52 -11.65 3.57
N PHE A 53 -9.79 -10.60 3.95
CA PHE A 53 -8.56 -10.71 4.73
C PHE A 53 -8.55 -9.87 6.02
N GLY A 54 -9.61 -9.15 6.36
CA GLY A 54 -9.66 -8.29 7.55
C GLY A 54 -9.58 -9.04 8.89
N ARG A 55 -9.84 -10.36 8.86
CA ARG A 55 -9.65 -11.28 10.00
C ARG A 55 -8.19 -11.67 10.23
N PHE A 56 -7.29 -11.39 9.28
CA PHE A 56 -5.86 -11.59 9.45
C PHE A 56 -5.24 -10.30 9.97
N ASP A 57 -4.29 -10.43 10.90
CA ASP A 57 -3.60 -9.31 11.55
C ASP A 57 -2.51 -8.69 10.65
N TRP A 58 -2.79 -8.62 9.35
CA TRP A 58 -1.89 -8.08 8.35
C TRP A 58 -1.95 -6.56 8.31
N ASN A 59 -0.90 -5.95 7.76
CA ASN A 59 -0.83 -4.52 7.54
C ASN A 59 -2.03 -4.06 6.66
N PRO A 60 -2.77 -2.99 7.04
CA PRO A 60 -3.91 -2.48 6.27
C PRO A 60 -3.59 -2.18 4.80
N THR A 61 -2.40 -1.66 4.50
CA THR A 61 -1.93 -1.40 3.14
C THR A 61 -1.76 -2.69 2.35
N LEU A 62 -1.27 -3.76 2.98
CA LEU A 62 -1.13 -5.07 2.35
C LEU A 62 -2.51 -5.71 2.09
N THR A 63 -3.41 -5.67 3.07
CA THR A 63 -4.79 -6.13 2.96
C THR A 63 -5.53 -5.45 1.80
N MET A 64 -5.36 -4.14 1.69
CA MET A 64 -5.90 -3.36 0.58
C MET A 64 -5.30 -3.77 -0.77
N ALA A 65 -3.97 -3.90 -0.87
CA ALA A 65 -3.29 -4.27 -2.10
C ALA A 65 -3.76 -5.62 -2.62
N ILE A 66 -3.95 -6.60 -1.73
CA ILE A 66 -4.49 -7.92 -2.09
C ILE A 66 -5.95 -7.78 -2.54
N GLY A 67 -6.77 -6.98 -1.84
CA GLY A 67 -8.15 -6.68 -2.26
C GLY A 67 -8.23 -6.08 -3.66
N PHE A 68 -7.34 -5.14 -3.99
CA PHE A 68 -7.18 -4.60 -5.34
C PHE A 68 -6.88 -5.70 -6.35
N VAL A 69 -5.85 -6.52 -6.11
CA VAL A 69 -5.41 -7.58 -7.03
C VAL A 69 -6.52 -8.59 -7.30
N VAL A 70 -7.21 -9.06 -6.26
CA VAL A 70 -8.30 -10.03 -6.39
C VAL A 70 -9.41 -9.47 -7.27
N LEU A 71 -9.87 -8.24 -7.00
CA LEU A 71 -10.96 -7.64 -7.74
C LEU A 71 -10.56 -7.29 -9.18
N PHE A 72 -9.36 -6.74 -9.36
CA PHE A 72 -8.78 -6.45 -10.68
C PHE A 72 -8.73 -7.71 -11.54
N LEU A 73 -8.16 -8.80 -11.03
CA LEU A 73 -8.08 -10.07 -11.76
C LEU A 73 -9.47 -10.63 -12.07
N GLY A 74 -10.40 -10.57 -11.11
CA GLY A 74 -11.78 -11.01 -11.33
C GLY A 74 -12.46 -10.27 -12.49
N VAL A 75 -12.37 -8.94 -12.51
CA VAL A 75 -12.95 -8.12 -13.59
C VAL A 75 -12.27 -8.40 -14.94
N VAL A 76 -10.93 -8.50 -14.96
CA VAL A 76 -10.18 -8.82 -16.18
C VAL A 76 -10.57 -10.18 -16.75
N ILE A 77 -10.73 -11.19 -15.90
CA ILE A 77 -11.15 -12.53 -16.32
C ILE A 77 -12.57 -12.49 -16.91
N VAL A 78 -13.52 -11.82 -16.24
CA VAL A 78 -14.89 -11.69 -16.75
C VAL A 78 -14.90 -10.95 -18.09
N ALA A 79 -14.18 -9.84 -18.21
CA ALA A 79 -14.09 -9.11 -19.48
C ALA A 79 -13.45 -9.94 -20.59
N GLN A 80 -12.44 -10.75 -20.26
CA GLN A 80 -11.78 -11.65 -21.18
C GLN A 80 -12.70 -12.76 -21.69
N ILE A 81 -13.57 -13.28 -20.83
CA ILE A 81 -14.63 -14.22 -21.20
C ILE A 81 -15.62 -13.54 -22.14
N LEU A 82 -16.16 -12.38 -21.75
CA LEU A 82 -17.11 -11.62 -22.57
C LEU A 82 -16.54 -11.28 -23.95
N ALA A 83 -15.30 -10.83 -24.01
CA ALA A 83 -14.60 -10.55 -25.25
C ALA A 83 -14.52 -11.80 -26.15
N ASN A 84 -14.24 -12.97 -25.58
CA ASN A 84 -14.21 -14.23 -26.32
C ASN A 84 -15.60 -14.68 -26.80
N LEU A 85 -16.65 -14.43 -26.01
CA LEU A 85 -18.04 -14.67 -26.42
C LEU A 85 -18.41 -13.77 -27.61
N ILE A 86 -18.03 -12.49 -27.58
CA ILE A 86 -18.20 -11.56 -28.70
C ILE A 86 -17.46 -12.07 -29.93
N ARG A 87 -16.22 -12.53 -29.78
CA ARG A 87 -15.46 -13.17 -30.86
C ARG A 87 -16.16 -14.40 -31.42
N ALA A 88 -16.79 -15.22 -30.59
CA ALA A 88 -17.49 -16.42 -31.05
C ALA A 88 -18.82 -16.10 -31.75
N ALA A 89 -19.54 -15.09 -31.27
CA ALA A 89 -20.80 -14.64 -31.83
C ALA A 89 -20.63 -13.87 -33.14
N MET A 90 -19.53 -13.13 -33.28
CA MET A 90 -19.19 -12.44 -34.49
C MET A 90 -18.31 -13.33 -35.37
N ASN A 91 -18.62 -13.47 -36.67
CA ASN A 91 -17.67 -13.98 -37.66
C ASN A 91 -16.57 -12.92 -37.92
N LEU A 92 -15.85 -12.50 -36.88
CA LEU A 92 -14.79 -11.50 -36.93
C LEU A 92 -13.61 -12.06 -37.73
N VAL A 93 -13.71 -11.94 -39.05
CA VAL A 93 -12.61 -12.09 -40.00
C VAL A 93 -11.96 -10.72 -40.14
N LEU A 94 -10.91 -10.46 -39.37
CA LEU A 94 -10.04 -9.31 -39.60
C LEU A 94 -8.66 -9.79 -40.03
N LEU A 95 -8.58 -10.19 -41.29
CA LEU A 95 -7.39 -10.77 -41.93
C LEU A 95 -6.52 -9.73 -42.63
N GLY A 96 -6.79 -8.43 -42.42
CA GLY A 96 -5.98 -7.34 -42.94
C GLY A 96 -4.77 -7.04 -42.06
N TRP A 97 -3.68 -6.56 -42.66
CA TRP A 97 -2.48 -6.14 -41.94
C TRP A 97 -2.76 -5.02 -40.91
N VAL A 98 -3.74 -4.15 -41.18
CA VAL A 98 -4.15 -3.06 -40.28
C VAL A 98 -4.70 -3.59 -38.95
N ASP A 99 -5.53 -4.63 -38.97
CA ASP A 99 -6.09 -5.21 -37.76
C ASP A 99 -5.01 -5.79 -36.85
N LYS A 100 -4.04 -6.48 -37.46
CA LYS A 100 -2.90 -7.06 -36.75
C LYS A 100 -1.98 -5.98 -36.17
N LEU A 101 -1.71 -4.90 -36.91
CA LEU A 101 -0.95 -3.76 -36.40
C LEU A 101 -1.68 -3.07 -35.24
N GLY A 102 -3.00 -2.89 -35.37
CA GLY A 102 -3.83 -2.37 -34.29
C GLY A 102 -3.76 -3.25 -33.04
N GLY A 103 -3.81 -4.57 -33.21
CA GLY A 103 -3.58 -5.54 -32.13
C GLY A 103 -2.22 -5.37 -31.46
N ILE A 104 -1.14 -5.24 -32.24
CA ILE A 104 0.22 -4.99 -31.71
C ILE A 104 0.26 -3.72 -30.85
N VAL A 105 -0.30 -2.61 -31.35
CA VAL A 105 -0.33 -1.32 -30.63
C VAL A 105 -1.10 -1.45 -29.32
N LEU A 106 -2.27 -2.10 -29.34
CA LEU A 106 -3.06 -2.33 -28.13
C LEU A 106 -2.37 -3.29 -27.15
N GLY A 107 -1.64 -4.29 -27.64
CA GLY A 107 -0.84 -5.18 -26.80
C GLY A 107 0.30 -4.45 -26.10
N ALA A 108 1.01 -3.59 -26.82
CA ALA A 108 2.03 -2.72 -26.24
C ALA A 108 1.42 -1.79 -25.18
N LEU A 109 0.30 -1.12 -25.49
CA LEU A 109 -0.39 -0.24 -24.53
C LEU A 109 -0.83 -0.99 -23.25
N LYS A 110 -1.43 -2.17 -23.40
CA LYS A 110 -1.83 -3.00 -22.24
C LYS A 110 -0.64 -3.40 -21.39
N SER A 111 0.48 -3.79 -22.02
CA SER A 111 1.68 -4.18 -21.30
C SER A 111 2.24 -3.03 -20.44
N VAL A 112 2.23 -1.81 -20.96
CA VAL A 112 2.65 -0.60 -20.22
C VAL A 112 1.73 -0.33 -19.03
N ILE A 113 0.41 -0.45 -19.21
CA ILE A 113 -0.58 -0.28 -18.12
C ILE A 113 -0.36 -1.34 -17.04
N ILE A 114 -0.21 -2.61 -17.43
CA ILE A 114 0.00 -3.73 -16.47
C ILE A 114 1.31 -3.55 -15.70
N LEU A 115 2.40 -3.20 -16.38
CA LEU A 115 3.68 -2.94 -15.71
C LEU A 115 3.58 -1.76 -14.75
N SER A 116 2.84 -0.71 -15.10
CA SER A 116 2.58 0.43 -14.21
C SER A 116 1.86 0.02 -12.93
N VAL A 117 0.85 -0.84 -13.05
CA VAL A 117 0.10 -1.38 -11.90
C VAL A 117 1.01 -2.28 -11.04
N ILE A 118 1.82 -3.14 -11.65
CA ILE A 118 2.76 -4.01 -10.93
C ILE A 118 3.77 -3.19 -10.13
N PHE A 119 4.36 -2.17 -10.74
CA PHE A 119 5.31 -1.29 -10.05
C PHE A 119 4.67 -0.49 -8.92
N TRP A 120 3.44 0.01 -9.13
CA TRP A 120 2.69 0.67 -8.07
C TRP A 120 2.43 -0.26 -6.87
N ILE A 121 2.08 -1.54 -7.12
CA ILE A 121 1.91 -2.52 -6.05
C ILE A 121 3.23 -2.80 -5.31
N PHE A 122 4.36 -2.88 -6.01
CA PHE A 122 5.66 -3.03 -5.37
C PHE A 122 6.03 -1.83 -4.49
N ASP A 123 5.68 -0.61 -4.91
CA ASP A 123 5.88 0.60 -4.10
C ASP A 123 5.04 0.58 -2.80
N LEU A 124 3.95 -0.18 -2.74
CA LEU A 124 3.08 -0.32 -1.57
C LEU A 124 3.55 -1.37 -0.55
N MET A 125 4.52 -2.24 -0.88
CA MET A 125 4.97 -3.30 0.03
C MET A 125 5.82 -2.75 1.19
N PRO A 126 5.52 -3.11 2.46
CA PRO A 126 6.35 -2.71 3.60
C PRO A 126 7.76 -3.32 3.49
N ASN A 127 8.80 -2.55 3.84
CA ASN A 127 10.21 -2.99 3.88
C ASN A 127 10.90 -3.16 2.50
N ASN A 128 10.72 -2.16 1.62
CA ASN A 128 11.10 -2.21 0.21
C ASN A 128 12.59 -1.95 -0.10
N ASN A 129 13.55 -2.54 0.61
CA ASN A 129 14.99 -2.32 0.33
C ASN A 129 15.41 -2.67 -1.12
N TRP A 130 14.58 -3.43 -1.85
CA TRP A 130 14.80 -3.82 -3.24
C TRP A 130 14.27 -2.81 -4.26
N VAL A 131 13.28 -1.97 -3.93
CA VAL A 131 12.73 -0.95 -4.84
C VAL A 131 13.77 0.11 -5.22
N PRO A 132 14.59 0.66 -4.29
CA PRO A 132 15.69 1.55 -4.63
C PRO A 132 16.80 0.89 -5.46
N GLN A 133 16.94 -0.45 -5.40
CA GLN A 133 17.91 -1.20 -6.20
C GLN A 133 17.38 -1.44 -7.62
N ILE A 134 16.09 -1.74 -7.74
CA ILE A 134 15.37 -1.88 -9.02
C ILE A 134 15.33 -0.54 -9.77
N LYS A 135 15.01 0.56 -9.06
CA LYS A 135 14.97 1.94 -9.60
C LYS A 135 16.29 2.36 -10.24
N ARG A 136 17.43 1.98 -9.65
CA ARG A 136 18.76 2.42 -10.10
C ARG A 136 19.33 1.62 -11.27
N ASN A 137 18.85 0.39 -11.49
CA ASN A 137 19.51 -0.56 -12.40
C ASN A 137 18.58 -1.08 -13.52
N SER A 138 17.33 -0.63 -13.58
CA SER A 138 16.35 -1.08 -14.58
C SER A 138 16.02 0.01 -15.59
N LYS A 139 16.30 -0.27 -16.86
CA LYS A 139 15.88 0.58 -17.98
C LYS A 139 14.36 0.56 -18.17
N SER A 140 13.72 -0.57 -17.88
CA SER A 140 12.26 -0.68 -17.95
C SER A 140 11.58 0.20 -16.91
N TYR A 141 12.15 0.31 -15.70
CA TYR A 141 11.63 1.21 -14.68
C TYR A 141 11.80 2.68 -15.09
N GLU A 142 12.98 3.07 -15.61
CA GLU A 142 13.24 4.44 -16.12
C GLU A 142 12.28 4.83 -17.26
N LEU A 143 12.08 3.95 -18.24
CA LEU A 143 11.12 4.18 -19.33
C LEU A 143 9.68 4.33 -18.84
N LEU A 144 9.34 3.63 -17.76
CA LEU A 144 8.01 3.65 -17.17
C LEU A 144 7.84 4.75 -16.11
N GLU A 145 8.91 5.43 -15.68
CA GLU A 145 8.84 6.47 -14.64
C GLU A 145 7.99 7.66 -15.07
N GLY A 146 7.89 7.96 -16.37
CA GLY A 146 6.96 8.95 -16.90
C GLY A 146 5.50 8.46 -16.99
N VAL A 147 5.31 7.15 -17.14
CA VAL A 147 3.98 6.56 -17.43
C VAL A 147 3.29 6.07 -16.16
N VAL A 148 4.03 5.47 -15.22
CA VAL A 148 3.49 4.95 -13.95
C VAL A 148 2.75 6.04 -13.17
N PRO A 149 3.31 7.25 -12.97
CA PRO A 149 2.60 8.31 -12.25
C PRO A 149 1.39 8.81 -13.03
N MET A 150 1.45 8.82 -14.36
CA MET A 150 0.34 9.21 -15.22
C MET A 150 -0.82 8.21 -15.10
N VAL A 151 -0.53 6.92 -15.24
CA VAL A 151 -1.49 5.82 -15.04
C VAL A 151 -2.08 5.89 -13.65
N HIS A 152 -1.25 6.02 -12.62
CA HIS A 152 -1.71 6.13 -11.24
C HIS A 152 -2.62 7.35 -11.05
N LYS A 153 -2.19 8.54 -11.50
CA LYS A 153 -2.98 9.79 -11.38
C LYS A 153 -4.30 9.74 -12.14
N THR A 154 -4.36 9.02 -13.26
CA THR A 154 -5.52 9.03 -14.18
C THR A 154 -6.50 7.90 -13.89
N LEU A 155 -5.99 6.69 -13.63
CA LEU A 155 -6.81 5.48 -13.54
C LEU A 155 -6.99 4.97 -12.10
N ILE A 156 -6.09 5.30 -11.19
CA ILE A 156 -6.12 4.79 -9.82
C ILE A 156 -6.59 5.90 -8.87
N LYS A 157 -5.83 6.98 -8.75
CA LYS A 157 -6.06 8.06 -7.78
C LYS A 157 -7.49 8.62 -7.78
N PRO A 158 -8.16 8.87 -8.92
CA PRO A 158 -9.51 9.44 -8.91
C PRO A 158 -10.56 8.48 -8.35
N PHE A 159 -10.28 7.18 -8.39
CA PHE A 159 -11.20 6.12 -7.97
C PHE A 159 -10.79 5.48 -6.65
N PHE A 160 -9.56 5.73 -6.18
CA PHE A 160 -9.01 5.21 -4.94
C PHE A 160 -9.58 5.95 -3.73
N ASP A 161 -10.13 5.19 -2.78
CA ASP A 161 -10.75 5.74 -1.57
C ASP A 161 -9.69 5.96 -0.47
N GLU A 162 -8.89 7.03 -0.61
CA GLU A 162 -7.88 7.42 0.39
C GLU A 162 -8.49 7.62 1.78
N GLY A 163 -9.74 8.09 1.84
CA GLY A 163 -10.47 8.35 3.07
C GLY A 163 -10.66 7.07 3.89
N LYS A 164 -11.16 5.99 3.26
CA LYS A 164 -11.34 4.69 3.93
C LYS A 164 -10.03 4.10 4.42
N LEU A 165 -8.95 4.18 3.63
CA LEU A 165 -7.64 3.68 4.06
C LEU A 165 -7.11 4.48 5.26
N ARG A 166 -7.16 5.81 5.20
CA ARG A 166 -6.74 6.70 6.30
C ARG A 166 -7.56 6.45 7.56
N GLN A 167 -8.86 6.25 7.42
CA GLN A 167 -9.74 5.95 8.54
C GLN A 167 -9.36 4.63 9.21
N GLN A 168 -9.02 3.59 8.44
CA GLN A 168 -8.58 2.31 9.01
C GLN A 168 -7.22 2.38 9.68
N LEU A 169 -6.26 3.07 9.06
CA LEU A 169 -4.95 3.30 9.67
C LEU A 169 -5.10 4.08 10.97
N ASN A 170 -5.95 5.12 10.98
CA ASN A 170 -6.25 5.88 12.19
C ASN A 170 -6.95 5.01 13.23
N ASN A 171 -7.95 4.21 12.87
CA ASN A 171 -8.65 3.34 13.82
C ASN A 171 -7.71 2.30 14.44
N ARG A 172 -6.84 1.65 13.66
CA ARG A 172 -5.82 0.74 14.20
C ARG A 172 -4.81 1.46 15.08
N ALA A 173 -4.32 2.62 14.67
CA ALA A 173 -3.47 3.45 15.53
C ALA A 173 -4.22 3.84 16.82
N ARG A 174 -5.52 4.08 16.75
CA ARG A 174 -6.34 4.37 17.93
C ARG A 174 -6.56 3.16 18.82
N GLU A 175 -6.71 1.97 18.28
CA GLU A 175 -6.87 0.74 19.05
C GLU A 175 -5.55 0.28 19.66
N ASP A 176 -4.44 0.36 18.92
CA ASP A 176 -3.14 -0.17 19.32
C ASP A 176 -2.30 0.85 20.13
N ILE A 177 -2.40 2.14 19.79
CA ILE A 177 -1.49 3.18 20.29
C ILE A 177 -2.16 4.10 21.31
N LEU A 178 -3.43 4.52 21.13
CA LEU A 178 -4.05 5.48 22.07
C LEU A 178 -4.19 4.94 23.50
N PRO A 179 -4.53 3.67 23.77
CA PRO A 179 -4.55 3.13 25.13
C PRO A 179 -3.16 3.15 25.78
N ALA A 180 -2.09 3.05 24.98
CA ALA A 180 -0.71 3.12 25.46
C ALA A 180 -0.21 4.56 25.68
N ILE A 181 -0.75 5.56 24.98
CA ILE A 181 -0.33 6.97 25.07
C ILE A 181 -1.19 7.80 26.03
N GLN A 182 -2.51 7.62 26.04
CA GLN A 182 -3.45 8.46 26.82
C GLN A 182 -3.27 8.32 28.34
N GLY A 183 -2.74 7.19 28.81
CA GLY A 183 -2.44 6.92 30.22
C GLY A 183 -0.96 6.96 30.58
N THR A 184 -0.04 7.41 29.72
CA THR A 184 1.39 7.42 30.09
C THR A 184 1.89 8.82 30.41
N THR A 185 1.72 9.79 29.51
CA THR A 185 2.31 11.12 29.72
C THR A 185 1.47 11.98 30.67
N GLU A 186 0.15 11.95 30.52
CA GLU A 186 -0.75 12.64 31.46
C GLU A 186 -0.78 11.97 32.84
N GLU A 187 -0.69 10.64 32.88
CA GLU A 187 -0.70 9.88 34.13
C GLU A 187 0.59 10.10 34.92
N PHE A 188 1.74 10.10 34.22
CA PHE A 188 3.02 10.51 34.79
C PHE A 188 2.96 11.95 35.34
N ALA A 189 2.41 12.90 34.56
CA ALA A 189 2.24 14.28 35.03
C ALA A 189 1.23 14.42 36.18
N ARG A 190 0.23 13.54 36.29
CA ARG A 190 -0.70 13.49 37.43
C ARG A 190 0.00 12.94 38.67
N GLN A 191 0.80 11.88 38.54
CA GLN A 191 1.57 11.30 39.64
C GLN A 191 2.60 12.27 40.17
N LEU A 192 3.38 12.92 39.30
CA LEU A 192 4.35 13.93 39.72
C LEU A 192 3.70 15.09 40.48
N ARG A 193 2.50 15.52 40.08
CA ARG A 193 1.75 16.57 40.79
C ARG A 193 1.18 16.13 42.14
N GLN A 194 0.96 14.84 42.37
CA GLN A 194 0.51 14.30 43.66
C GLN A 194 1.67 14.12 44.64
N LEU A 195 2.89 14.10 44.12
CA LEU A 195 4.11 14.04 44.89
C LEU A 195 4.50 15.49 45.17
N ASP A 196 4.09 16.03 46.33
CA ASP A 196 4.44 17.39 46.81
C ASP A 196 5.96 17.57 47.06
N ALA A 197 6.80 16.79 46.38
CA ALA A 197 8.24 16.71 46.50
C ALA A 197 8.99 17.42 45.37
N PHE A 198 8.31 17.81 44.27
CA PHE A 198 8.96 18.39 43.09
C PHE A 198 8.37 19.75 42.74
N ASP A 199 9.24 20.71 42.44
CA ASP A 199 8.81 22.02 41.96
C ASP A 199 8.38 21.98 40.48
N PHE A 200 7.81 23.09 39.98
CA PHE A 200 7.32 23.15 38.61
C PHE A 200 8.42 22.95 37.56
N GLN A 201 9.65 23.42 37.80
CA GLN A 201 10.75 23.24 36.85
C GLN A 201 11.23 21.79 36.82
N GLU A 202 11.35 21.14 37.97
CA GLU A 202 11.69 19.73 38.09
C GLU A 202 10.64 18.83 37.46
N GLN A 203 9.34 19.13 37.67
CA GLN A 203 8.25 18.41 37.01
C GLN A 203 8.33 18.52 35.48
N GLN A 204 8.66 19.70 34.94
CA GLN A 204 8.83 19.88 33.50
C GLN A 204 10.07 19.14 32.98
N TYR A 205 11.19 19.18 33.71
CA TYR A 205 12.41 18.47 33.37
C TYR A 205 12.20 16.94 33.31
N LEU A 206 11.58 16.37 34.34
CA LEU A 206 11.24 14.95 34.40
C LEU A 206 10.25 14.55 33.31
N LEU A 207 9.26 15.40 33.02
CA LEU A 207 8.30 15.18 31.93
C LEU A 207 8.97 15.22 30.56
N GLU A 208 9.94 16.10 30.35
CA GLU A 208 10.69 16.20 29.10
C GLU A 208 11.58 14.98 28.89
N ASN A 209 12.25 14.49 29.93
CA ASN A 209 13.05 13.27 29.85
C ASN A 209 12.17 12.02 29.70
N PHE A 210 11.04 11.94 30.41
CA PHE A 210 10.06 10.88 30.25
C PHE A 210 9.51 10.80 28.81
N LYS A 211 9.33 11.96 28.15
CA LYS A 211 8.93 12.04 26.73
C LYS A 211 10.00 11.56 25.76
N LYS A 212 11.27 11.46 26.17
CA LYS A 212 12.38 10.98 25.33
C LYS A 212 12.53 9.45 25.38
N LEU A 213 12.02 8.79 26.43
CA LEU A 213 12.13 7.34 26.62
C LEU A 213 11.30 6.51 25.61
N PRO A 214 11.72 5.29 25.26
CA PRO A 214 10.89 4.30 24.56
C PRO A 214 9.62 3.92 25.34
N LEU A 215 8.57 3.49 24.63
CA LEU A 215 7.27 3.11 25.23
C LEU A 215 7.34 2.03 26.35
N PRO A 216 8.17 0.97 26.24
CA PRO A 216 8.29 -0.04 27.30
C PRO A 216 8.80 0.54 28.62
N GLU A 217 9.79 1.42 28.54
CA GLU A 217 10.44 2.04 29.70
C GLU A 217 9.52 3.06 30.38
N ARG A 218 8.73 3.81 29.59
CA ARG A 218 7.69 4.72 30.15
C ARG A 218 6.69 3.99 31.04
N LYS A 219 6.28 2.77 30.66
CA LYS A 219 5.33 1.96 31.47
C LYS A 219 5.96 1.49 32.77
N GLU A 220 7.23 1.08 32.73
CA GLU A 220 8.00 0.66 33.90
C GLU A 220 8.14 1.81 34.90
N ILE A 221 8.51 3.01 34.43
CA ILE A 221 8.66 4.21 35.26
C ILE A 221 7.35 4.56 35.98
N ILE A 222 6.21 4.53 35.29
CA ILE A 222 4.90 4.81 35.92
C ILE A 222 4.54 3.74 36.95
N LEU A 223 4.81 2.46 36.67
CA LEU A 223 4.55 1.38 37.60
C LEU A 223 5.36 1.56 38.88
N LYS A 224 6.65 1.87 38.75
CA LYS A 224 7.56 2.14 39.87
C LYS A 224 7.14 3.38 40.67
N LEU A 225 6.67 4.43 40.00
CA LEU A 225 6.09 5.61 40.68
C LEU A 225 4.83 5.28 41.49
N LYS A 226 3.96 4.34 41.04
CA LYS A 226 2.78 3.89 41.81
C LYS A 226 3.14 3.08 43.05
N GLN A 227 4.21 2.31 42.99
CA GLN A 227 4.62 1.40 44.06
C GLN A 227 5.17 2.16 45.28
N GLY A 228 5.69 3.38 45.10
CA GLY A 228 6.24 4.19 46.17
C GLY A 228 7.56 3.62 46.73
N GLY A 229 8.10 4.25 47.76
CA GLY A 229 9.29 3.72 48.46
C GLY A 229 10.55 3.70 47.60
N GLN A 230 11.24 2.55 47.53
CA GLN A 230 12.50 2.41 46.78
C GLN A 230 12.31 2.42 45.26
N GLU A 231 11.23 1.82 44.77
CA GLU A 231 10.92 1.74 43.32
C GLU A 231 10.72 3.13 42.72
N MET A 232 9.99 3.98 43.45
CA MET A 232 9.77 5.37 43.06
C MET A 232 11.08 6.16 42.94
N ARG A 233 12.02 5.96 43.87
CA ARG A 233 13.33 6.63 43.85
C ARG A 233 14.17 6.21 42.65
N GLU A 234 14.17 4.91 42.35
CA GLU A 234 14.86 4.36 41.19
C GLU A 234 14.29 4.91 39.87
N ALA A 235 12.97 5.08 39.79
CA ALA A 235 12.31 5.66 38.62
C ALA A 235 12.73 7.13 38.37
N ILE A 236 12.79 7.93 39.43
CA ILE A 236 13.23 9.34 39.35
C ILE A 236 14.70 9.42 38.99
N GLU A 237 15.53 8.52 39.53
CA GLU A 237 16.97 8.48 39.25
C GLU A 237 17.25 8.15 37.78
N ARG A 238 16.54 7.17 37.20
CA ARG A 238 16.64 6.84 35.76
C ARG A 238 16.27 8.03 34.87
N LEU A 239 15.20 8.75 35.22
CA LEU A 239 14.78 9.96 34.49
C LEU A 239 15.78 11.10 34.57
N ASN A 240 16.50 11.23 35.69
CA ASN A 240 17.53 12.25 35.86
C ASN A 240 18.82 11.93 35.09
N GLN A 241 19.10 10.65 34.83
CA GLN A 241 20.25 10.21 34.05
C GLN A 241 20.08 10.38 32.53
N GLY A 242 18.87 10.71 32.06
CA GLY A 242 18.60 10.94 30.63
C GLY A 242 18.75 9.69 29.76
N LEU A 243 18.67 8.51 30.38
CA LEU A 243 18.77 7.19 29.76
C LEU A 243 17.38 6.56 29.65
#